data_AF-A0A4U1J7W4-F1
#
_entry.id   AF-A0A4U1J7W4-F1
#
_cell.length_a   1.000
_cell.length_b   1.000
_cell.length_c   1.000
_cell.angle_alpha   90.00
_cell.angle_beta   90.00
_cell.angle_gamma   90.00
#
_symmetry.space_group_name_H-M   'P 1'
#
loop_
_entity.id
_entity.type
_entity.pdbx_description
1 polymer ?
#
loop_
_entity_poly.entity_id
_entity_poly.type
_entity_poly.pdbx_seq_one_letter_code
_entity_poly.pdbx_strand_id
1 'polypeptide(L)'
;MAKKQTQRGEPAPSTSPEEKESEELTTELALGSDGLVYVNAEHLSAEQCEGRRMFQGYALTPEEAKCAANAMHKIAFNITAEVRRTNPKSKGKR
;
A
#
# COMPACT_ATOMS: atom_id res chain seq x y z
N MET A 1 9.50 -55.00 -41.41
CA MET A 1 9.35 -54.50 -40.03
C MET A 1 10.71 -54.49 -39.35
N ALA A 2 11.30 -53.31 -39.12
CA ALA A 2 12.47 -53.14 -38.27
C ALA A 2 12.48 -51.68 -37.78
N LYS A 3 12.51 -51.51 -36.46
CA LYS A 3 12.27 -50.27 -35.72
C LYS A 3 13.47 -49.31 -35.87
N LYS A 4 13.24 -48.08 -36.33
CA LYS A 4 14.21 -46.97 -36.16
C LYS A 4 13.80 -46.15 -34.93
N GLN A 5 14.57 -46.29 -33.85
CA GLN A 5 14.52 -45.42 -32.69
C GLN A 5 14.84 -43.98 -33.13
N THR A 6 13.87 -43.09 -32.94
CA THR A 6 14.09 -41.64 -32.98
C THR A 6 14.41 -41.22 -31.55
N GLN A 7 15.65 -40.84 -31.28
CA GLN A 7 16.03 -40.22 -30.02
C GLN A 7 15.34 -38.86 -29.94
N ARG A 8 14.38 -38.77 -29.01
CA ARG A 8 13.69 -37.54 -28.64
C ARG A 8 14.67 -36.73 -27.80
N GLY A 9 15.06 -35.56 -28.29
CA GLY A 9 15.96 -34.64 -27.61
C GLY A 9 15.47 -34.34 -26.19
N GLU A 10 16.43 -34.22 -25.29
CA GLU A 10 16.26 -33.71 -23.93
C GLU A 10 15.45 -32.40 -23.98
N PRO A 11 14.36 -32.27 -23.21
CA PRO A 11 13.76 -30.96 -23.04
C PRO A 11 14.69 -30.11 -22.17
N ALA A 12 15.01 -28.92 -22.68
CA ALA A 12 15.71 -27.84 -21.98
C ALA A 12 15.17 -27.63 -20.54
N PRO A 13 15.99 -27.15 -19.60
CA PRO A 13 15.53 -26.84 -18.25
C PRO A 13 14.42 -25.80 -18.34
N SER A 14 13.23 -26.21 -17.93
CA SER A 14 12.06 -25.36 -17.77
C SER A 14 12.42 -24.21 -16.83
N THR A 15 12.55 -23.02 -17.40
CA THR A 15 12.49 -21.74 -16.70
C THR A 15 11.08 -21.59 -16.12
N SER A 16 10.85 -22.10 -14.92
CA SER A 16 9.75 -21.60 -14.08
C SER A 16 10.35 -20.47 -13.24
N PRO A 17 9.91 -19.21 -13.41
CA PRO A 17 10.33 -18.15 -12.50
C PRO A 17 9.80 -18.53 -11.12
N GLU A 18 10.70 -18.66 -10.14
CA GLU A 18 10.34 -18.68 -8.73
C GLU A 18 9.43 -17.47 -8.49
N GLU A 19 8.15 -17.75 -8.27
CA GLU A 19 7.20 -16.79 -7.72
C GLU A 19 7.77 -16.43 -6.35
N LYS A 20 8.51 -15.33 -6.28
CA LYS A 20 8.87 -14.70 -5.02
C LYS A 20 7.56 -14.41 -4.31
N GLU A 21 7.23 -15.22 -3.30
CA GLU A 21 6.20 -14.91 -2.32
C GLU A 21 6.45 -13.47 -1.88
N SER A 22 5.50 -12.60 -2.22
CA SER A 22 5.60 -11.19 -1.90
C SER A 22 5.47 -11.08 -0.39
N GLU A 23 6.54 -10.67 0.28
CA GLU A 23 6.54 -10.45 1.73
C GLU A 23 5.36 -9.52 2.09
N GLU A 24 4.35 -10.07 2.77
CA GLU A 24 3.23 -9.29 3.28
C GLU A 24 3.77 -8.31 4.32
N LEU A 25 3.76 -7.02 3.98
CA LEU A 25 4.18 -5.97 4.89
C LEU A 25 3.06 -5.69 5.88
N THR A 26 3.30 -5.97 7.16
CA THR A 26 2.36 -5.62 8.23
C THR A 26 2.25 -4.10 8.32
N THR A 27 1.06 -3.59 8.02
CA THR A 27 0.77 -2.15 8.11
C THR A 27 0.13 -1.88 9.46
N GLU A 28 0.94 -1.39 10.40
CA GLU A 28 0.48 -1.10 11.77
C GLU A 28 -0.62 -0.03 11.81
N LEU A 29 -0.51 0.98 10.94
CA LEU A 29 -1.45 2.10 10.88
C LEU A 29 -1.55 2.66 9.47
N ALA A 30 -2.78 2.91 9.00
CA ALA A 30 -3.06 3.57 7.72
C ALA A 30 -4.15 4.66 7.86
N LEU A 31 -3.99 5.74 7.10
CA LEU A 31 -4.99 6.80 6.96
C LEU A 31 -5.76 6.59 5.65
N GLY A 32 -7.06 6.32 5.76
CA GLY A 32 -7.93 6.17 4.60
C GLY A 32 -8.35 7.52 4.02
N SER A 33 -8.57 7.55 2.70
CA SER A 33 -9.13 8.71 2.00
C SER A 33 -10.60 8.99 2.38
N ASP A 34 -11.27 8.02 2.98
CA ASP A 34 -12.59 8.14 3.62
C ASP A 34 -12.54 8.87 4.98
N GLY A 35 -11.35 9.27 5.43
CA GLY A 35 -11.15 9.95 6.71
C GLY A 35 -11.11 9.00 7.91
N LEU A 36 -11.02 7.69 7.69
CA LEU A 36 -10.91 6.70 8.75
C LEU A 36 -9.46 6.30 9.02
N VAL A 37 -9.20 5.85 10.24
CA VAL A 37 -7.91 5.27 10.65
C VAL A 37 -8.07 3.75 10.68
N TYR A 38 -7.14 3.07 10.02
CA TYR A 38 -7.05 1.62 9.98
C TYR A 38 -5.83 1.18 10.79
N VAL A 39 -5.97 0.08 11.52
CA VAL A 39 -4.91 -0.53 12.33
C VAL A 39 -4.85 -2.01 12.01
N ASN A 40 -3.69 -2.62 12.26
CA ASN A 40 -3.53 -4.07 12.14
C ASN A 40 -4.53 -4.81 13.03
N ALA A 41 -5.19 -5.83 12.48
CA ALA A 41 -6.20 -6.63 13.15
C ALA A 41 -5.62 -7.82 13.95
N GLU A 42 -4.29 -7.99 14.00
CA GLU A 42 -3.61 -9.08 14.72
C GLU A 42 -4.04 -9.25 16.19
N HIS A 43 -4.50 -8.18 16.84
CA HIS A 43 -4.96 -8.21 18.23
C HIS A 43 -6.48 -8.37 18.39
N LEU A 44 -7.22 -8.56 17.30
CA LEU A 44 -8.67 -8.72 17.30
C LEU A 44 -9.03 -10.20 17.10
N SER A 45 -10.06 -10.66 17.82
CA SER A 45 -10.63 -11.99 17.57
C SER A 45 -11.41 -12.02 16.24
N ALA A 46 -11.61 -13.22 15.68
CA ALA A 46 -12.41 -13.40 14.48
C ALA A 46 -13.84 -12.82 14.62
N GLU A 47 -14.45 -12.99 15.79
CA GLU A 47 -15.76 -12.45 16.15
C GLU A 47 -15.77 -10.90 16.15
N GLN A 48 -14.68 -10.27 16.58
CA GLN A 48 -14.53 -8.81 16.56
C GLN A 48 -14.29 -8.24 15.16
N CYS A 49 -13.88 -9.08 14.21
CA CYS A 49 -13.67 -8.73 12.81
C CYS A 49 -14.88 -9.06 11.93
N GLU A 50 -15.79 -9.90 12.40
CA GLU A 50 -16.93 -10.37 11.62
C GLU A 50 -17.86 -9.20 11.18
N GLY A 51 -18.21 -9.19 9.90
CA GLY A 51 -19.10 -8.17 9.31
C GLY A 51 -18.48 -6.77 9.17
N ARG A 52 -17.21 -6.57 9.56
CA ARG A 52 -16.50 -5.29 9.41
C ARG A 52 -15.81 -5.20 8.05
N ARG A 53 -15.72 -3.99 7.51
CA ARG A 53 -14.95 -3.72 6.31
C ARG A 53 -13.46 -3.77 6.62
N MET A 54 -12.72 -4.57 5.85
CA MET A 54 -11.26 -4.66 5.88
C MET A 54 -10.68 -3.69 4.85
N PHE A 55 -9.58 -3.05 5.21
CA PHE A 55 -8.78 -2.28 4.27
C PHE A 55 -7.62 -3.15 3.77
N GLN A 56 -7.47 -3.26 2.46
CA GLN A 56 -6.33 -3.90 1.82
C GLN A 56 -5.58 -2.82 1.05
N GLY A 57 -4.34 -2.56 1.46
CA GLY A 57 -3.47 -1.57 0.84
C GLY A 57 -2.21 -2.22 0.27
N TYR A 58 -1.53 -1.50 -0.61
CA TYR A 58 -0.22 -1.87 -1.12
C TYR A 58 0.82 -0.88 -0.61
N ALA A 59 2.06 -1.34 -0.44
CA ALA A 59 3.18 -0.44 -0.21
C ALA A 59 3.36 0.47 -1.44
N LEU A 60 3.49 1.78 -1.20
CA LEU A 60 3.76 2.73 -2.26
C LEU A 60 5.12 2.46 -2.87
N THR A 61 5.22 2.52 -4.19
CA THR A 61 6.51 2.60 -4.87
C THR A 61 7.23 3.91 -4.49
N PRO A 62 8.57 4.01 -4.65
CA PRO A 62 9.31 5.24 -4.35
C PRO A 62 8.80 6.47 -5.12
N GLU A 63 8.34 6.29 -6.35
CA GLU A 63 7.75 7.34 -7.19
C GLU A 63 6.40 7.79 -6.64
N GLU A 64 5.52 6.84 -6.30
CA GLU A 64 4.21 7.14 -5.72
C GLU A 64 4.33 7.80 -4.34
N ALA A 65 5.30 7.38 -3.52
CA ALA A 65 5.58 7.99 -2.23
C ALA A 65 5.93 9.48 -2.35
N LYS A 66 6.72 9.87 -3.37
CA LYS A 66 7.02 11.28 -3.66
C LYS A 66 5.76 12.04 -4.07
N CYS A 67 4.91 11.45 -4.90
CA CYS A 67 3.63 12.03 -5.30
C CYS A 67 2.70 12.23 -4.10
N ALA A 68 2.58 11.22 -3.23
CA ALA A 68 1.78 11.26 -2.01
C ALA A 68 2.28 12.34 -1.05
N ALA A 69 3.59 12.43 -0.82
CA ALA A 69 4.20 13.47 0.01
C ALA A 69 3.90 14.89 -0.52
N ASN A 70 4.00 15.09 -1.84
CA ASN A 70 3.64 16.36 -2.47
C ASN A 70 2.15 16.71 -2.29
N ALA A 71 1.25 15.72 -2.39
CA ALA A 71 -0.17 15.92 -2.15
C ALA A 71 -0.44 16.28 -0.68
N MET A 72 0.14 15.55 0.27
CA MET A 72 0.02 15.82 1.70
C MET A 72 0.53 17.22 2.06
N HIS A 73 1.66 17.64 1.49
CA HIS A 73 2.19 18.99 1.68
C HIS A 73 1.20 20.07 1.21
N LYS A 74 0.59 19.92 0.03
CA LYS A 74 -0.43 20.85 -0.48
C LYS A 74 -1.65 20.91 0.41
N ILE A 75 -2.12 19.76 0.90
CA ILE A 75 -3.26 19.68 1.83
C ILE A 75 -2.92 20.44 3.12
N ALA A 76 -1.78 20.18 3.74
CA ALA A 76 -1.34 20.85 4.95
C ALA A 76 -1.20 22.38 4.77
N PHE A 77 -0.65 22.80 3.62
CA PHE A 77 -0.55 24.21 3.27
C PHE A 77 -1.93 24.87 3.15
N ASN A 78 -2.86 24.24 2.42
CA ASN A 78 -4.22 24.76 2.24
C ASN A 78 -4.97 24.87 3.57
N ILE A 79 -4.87 23.85 4.43
CA ILE A 79 -5.43 23.87 5.79
C ILE A 79 -4.84 25.05 6.58
N THR A 80 -3.52 25.22 6.56
CA THR A 80 -2.83 26.32 7.27
C THR A 80 -3.26 27.69 6.77
N ALA A 81 -3.35 27.86 5.44
CA ALA A 81 -3.79 29.10 4.82
C ALA A 81 -5.24 29.44 5.24
N GLU A 82 -6.12 28.44 5.28
CA GLU A 82 -7.51 28.63 5.68
C GLU A 82 -7.64 28.98 7.18
N VAL A 83 -6.89 28.30 8.06
CA VAL A 83 -6.84 28.65 9.49
C VAL A 83 -6.35 30.10 9.68
N ARG A 84 -5.36 30.56 8.91
CA ARG A 84 -4.88 31.95 8.96
C ARG A 84 -5.90 32.96 8.45
N ARG A 85 -6.70 32.60 7.44
CA ARG A 85 -7.79 33.44 6.91
C ARG A 85 -8.92 33.59 7.92
N THR A 86 -9.31 32.48 8.54
CA THR A 86 -10.42 32.41 9.49
C THR A 86 -10.06 32.91 10.89
N ASN A 87 -8.77 32.91 11.26
CA ASN A 87 -8.29 33.43 12.55
C ASN A 87 -7.24 34.54 12.39
N PRO A 88 -7.65 35.76 12.01
CA PRO A 88 -6.73 36.89 11.74
C PRO A 88 -6.01 37.43 12.98
N LYS A 89 -6.39 37.02 14.20
CA LYS A 89 -5.81 37.51 15.47
C LYS A 89 -4.39 36.99 15.76
N SER A 90 -3.81 36.10 14.95
CA SER A 90 -2.39 35.71 15.07
C SER A 90 -1.42 36.69 14.38
N LYS A 91 -1.94 37.67 13.62
CA LYS A 91 -1.14 38.77 13.05
C LYS A 91 -0.88 39.84 14.12
N GLY A 92 -0.05 39.52 15.10
CA GLY A 92 0.55 40.52 15.98
C GLY A 92 0.67 40.13 17.44
N LYS A 93 1.88 39.70 17.83
CA LYS A 93 2.61 40.25 18.98
C LYS A 93 4.10 39.96 18.80
N ARG A 94 4.79 41.01 18.35
CA ARG A 94 6.24 41.28 18.35
C ARG A 94 7.16 40.30 17.64
#